data_AF-A0A9W6GSF3-F1
#
_entry.id   AF-A0A9W6GSF3-F1
#
_cell.length_a   1.000
_cell.length_b   1.000
_cell.length_c   1.000
_cell.angle_alpha   90.00
_cell.angle_beta   90.00
_cell.angle_gamma   90.00
#
_symmetry.space_group_name_H-M   'P 1'
#
loop_
_entity.id
_entity.type
_entity.pdbx_description
1 polymer ?
#
loop_
_entity_poly.entity_id
_entity_poly.type
_entity_poly.pdbx_seq_one_letter_code
_entity_poly.pdbx_strand_id
1 'polypeptide(L)'
;MATPKNSPDFDMLTAFFCPYAEEIYGSIENMIDAGWEGLVEGEATRARAFIDDLLSGDYTENDLREVWRKSKAAASPFRGAIGSCRAFLTLMRDRCPESRKDP
;
A
#
# COMPACT_ATOMS: atom_id res chain seq x y z
N MET A 1 -19.51 -1.41 8.20
CA MET A 1 -18.41 -2.01 8.98
C MET A 1 -17.54 -0.89 9.52
N ALA A 2 -16.78 -1.11 10.59
CA ALA A 2 -15.80 -0.13 11.05
C ALA A 2 -14.58 -0.17 10.11
N THR A 3 -14.07 1.00 9.72
CA THR A 3 -12.81 1.11 8.98
C THR A 3 -11.70 0.40 9.76
N PRO A 4 -10.94 -0.51 9.14
CA PRO A 4 -9.91 -1.27 9.84
C PRO A 4 -8.83 -0.31 10.33
N LYS A 5 -8.25 -0.62 11.50
CA LYS A 5 -7.07 0.10 11.98
C LYS A 5 -5.87 -0.32 11.13
N ASN A 6 -4.97 0.61 10.87
CA ASN A 6 -3.75 0.30 10.14
C ASN A 6 -2.88 -0.73 10.87
N SER A 7 -2.17 -1.52 10.08
CA SER A 7 -1.08 -2.37 10.54
C SER A 7 0.23 -1.56 10.63
N PRO A 8 1.07 -1.77 11.66
CA PRO A 8 2.42 -1.19 11.72
C PRO A 8 3.26 -1.50 10.47
N ASP A 9 3.12 -2.69 9.90
CA ASP A 9 3.87 -3.12 8.72
C ASP A 9 3.39 -2.37 7.46
N PHE A 10 2.07 -2.12 7.36
CA PHE A 10 1.50 -1.28 6.31
C PHE A 10 1.91 0.19 6.45
N ASP A 11 2.00 0.69 7.68
CA ASP A 11 2.51 2.03 7.97
C ASP A 11 3.99 2.18 7.56
N MET A 12 4.83 1.15 7.75
CA MET A 12 6.21 1.17 7.25
C MET A 12 6.26 1.24 5.73
N LEU A 13 5.44 0.43 5.05
CA LEU A 13 5.41 0.39 3.60
C LEU A 13 4.88 1.71 2.99
N THR A 14 3.87 2.31 3.61
CA THR A 14 3.32 3.60 3.18
C THR A 14 4.21 4.80 3.51
N ALA A 15 5.18 4.68 4.43
CA ALA A 15 6.09 5.77 4.78
C ALA A 15 7.01 6.21 3.61
N PHE A 16 7.19 5.35 2.60
CA PHE A 16 7.95 5.65 1.39
C PHE A 16 7.24 6.67 0.48
N PHE A 17 5.93 6.87 0.68
CA PHE A 17 5.12 7.83 -0.06
C PHE A 17 5.28 9.23 0.53
N CYS A 18 6.37 9.88 0.17
CA CYS A 18 6.67 11.26 0.58
C CYS A 18 6.56 12.23 -0.61
N PRO A 19 6.48 13.56 -0.38
CA PRO A 19 6.30 14.55 -1.44
C PRO A 19 7.36 14.52 -2.56
N TYR A 20 8.56 14.00 -2.28
CA TYR A 20 9.69 13.93 -3.22
C TYR A 20 9.97 12.51 -3.71
N ALA A 21 9.06 11.56 -3.45
CA ALA A 21 9.28 10.16 -3.77
C ALA A 21 9.46 9.90 -5.27
N GLU A 22 8.78 10.66 -6.15
CA GLU A 22 8.97 10.56 -7.59
C GLU A 22 10.41 10.93 -8.02
N GLU A 23 11.04 11.91 -7.37
CA GLU A 23 12.42 12.32 -7.65
C GLU A 23 13.44 11.27 -7.16
N ILE A 24 13.12 10.58 -6.06
CA ILE A 24 14.01 9.60 -5.43
C ILE A 24 13.93 8.24 -6.16
N TYR A 25 12.72 7.78 -6.46
CA TYR A 25 12.48 6.42 -6.98
C TYR A 25 12.23 6.39 -8.50
N GLY A 26 11.95 7.53 -9.13
CA GLY A 26 11.73 7.67 -10.56
C GLY A 26 10.36 7.17 -11.07
N SER A 27 9.72 6.24 -10.36
CA SER A 27 8.35 5.82 -10.63
C SER A 27 7.65 5.32 -9.36
N ILE A 28 6.31 5.24 -9.43
CA ILE A 28 5.47 4.68 -8.39
C ILE A 28 5.80 3.20 -8.15
N GLU A 29 6.03 2.44 -9.21
CA GLU A 29 6.37 1.01 -9.14
C GLU A 29 7.69 0.78 -8.39
N ASN A 30 8.70 1.59 -8.67
CA ASN A 30 9.98 1.52 -7.97
C ASN A 30 9.86 1.92 -6.50
N MET A 31 9.00 2.89 -6.18
CA MET A 31 8.69 3.27 -4.80
C MET A 31 7.98 2.13 -4.05
N ILE A 32 7.03 1.44 -4.70
CA ILE A 32 6.36 0.26 -4.13
C ILE A 32 7.38 -0.86 -3.89
N ASP A 33 8.25 -1.15 -4.86
CA ASP A 33 9.29 -2.16 -4.73
C ASP A 33 10.24 -1.83 -3.57
N ALA A 34 10.71 -0.57 -3.47
CA ALA A 34 11.56 -0.12 -2.38
C ALA A 34 10.87 -0.24 -1.00
N GLY A 35 9.55 0.02 -0.94
CA GLY A 35 8.76 -0.17 0.27
C GLY A 35 8.69 -1.63 0.72
N TRP A 36 8.55 -2.56 -0.23
CA TRP A 36 8.59 -3.99 0.06
C TRP A 36 9.99 -4.48 0.46
N GLU A 37 11.04 -3.99 -0.21
CA GLU A 37 12.44 -4.33 0.10
C GLU A 37 12.88 -3.80 1.48
N GLY A 38 12.22 -2.76 1.99
CA GLY A 38 12.46 -2.20 3.32
C GLY A 38 11.90 -3.03 4.48
N LEU A 39 11.10 -4.07 4.21
CA LEU A 39 10.50 -4.95 5.22
C LEU A 39 11.28 -6.26 5.34
N VAL A 40 11.42 -6.79 6.56
CA VAL A 40 11.88 -8.18 6.72
C VAL A 40 10.77 -9.16 6.32
N GLU A 41 11.11 -10.42 6.03
CA GLU A 41 10.17 -11.43 5.51
C GLU A 41 8.85 -11.51 6.29
N GLY A 42 8.91 -11.59 7.62
CA GLY A 42 7.69 -11.64 8.46
C GLY A 42 6.87 -10.35 8.45
N GLU A 43 7.48 -9.18 8.25
CA GLU A 43 6.78 -7.90 8.10
C GLU A 43 6.12 -7.82 6.73
N ALA A 44 6.81 -8.26 5.68
CA ALA A 44 6.27 -8.33 4.32
C ALA A 44 5.03 -9.24 4.26
N THR A 45 5.09 -10.44 4.85
CA THR A 45 3.94 -11.35 4.92
C THR A 45 2.74 -10.71 5.62
N ARG A 46 2.94 -10.01 6.75
CA ARG A 46 1.85 -9.34 7.49
C ARG A 46 1.29 -8.12 6.75
N ALA A 47 2.14 -7.31 6.13
CA ALA A 47 1.71 -6.20 5.30
C ALA A 47 0.89 -6.68 4.11
N ARG A 48 1.32 -7.76 3.44
CA ARG A 48 0.57 -8.38 2.34
C ARG A 48 -0.78 -8.90 2.80
N ALA A 49 -0.83 -9.65 3.89
CA ALA A 49 -2.08 -10.18 4.45
C ALA A 49 -3.06 -9.06 4.80
N PHE A 50 -2.57 -7.94 5.33
CA PHE A 50 -3.38 -6.75 5.58
C PHE A 50 -3.93 -6.14 4.29
N ILE A 51 -3.12 -6.04 3.23
CA ILE A 51 -3.59 -5.54 1.93
C ILE A 51 -4.62 -6.50 1.31
N ASP A 52 -4.42 -7.82 1.42
CA ASP A 52 -5.40 -8.82 0.95
C ASP A 52 -6.75 -8.70 1.70
N ASP A 53 -6.73 -8.44 3.02
CA ASP A 53 -7.93 -8.13 3.82
C ASP A 53 -8.64 -6.86 3.33
N LEU A 54 -7.91 -5.78 3.10
CA LEU A 54 -8.47 -4.56 2.50
C LEU A 54 -9.12 -4.83 1.13
N LEU A 55 -8.56 -5.75 0.36
CA LEU A 55 -9.04 -6.11 -0.97
C LEU A 55 -10.17 -7.16 -0.97
N SER A 56 -10.57 -7.73 0.18
CA SER A 56 -11.55 -8.82 0.30
C SER A 56 -12.92 -8.56 -0.36
N GLY A 57 -13.29 -7.27 -0.49
CA GLY A 57 -14.60 -6.83 -0.97
C GLY A 57 -15.48 -6.25 0.13
N ASP A 58 -15.04 -6.34 1.40
CA ASP A 58 -15.77 -5.82 2.56
C ASP A 58 -15.67 -4.29 2.69
N TYR A 59 -14.67 -3.67 2.07
CA TYR A 59 -14.39 -2.25 2.20
C TYR A 59 -14.76 -1.45 0.94
N THR A 60 -15.48 -0.36 1.14
CA THR A 60 -15.76 0.59 0.06
C THR A 60 -14.50 1.38 -0.30
N GLU A 61 -14.48 1.98 -1.49
CA GLU A 61 -13.38 2.84 -1.94
C GLU A 61 -13.10 3.99 -0.94
N ASN A 62 -14.13 4.52 -0.27
CA ASN A 62 -13.97 5.56 0.75
C ASN A 62 -13.31 5.02 2.03
N ASP A 63 -13.65 3.80 2.45
CA ASP A 63 -13.02 3.15 3.60
C ASP A 63 -11.53 2.92 3.33
N LEU A 64 -11.19 2.43 2.14
CA LEU A 64 -9.80 2.21 1.71
C LEU A 64 -8.99 3.52 1.71
N ARG A 65 -9.59 4.61 1.22
CA ARG A 65 -8.98 5.94 1.24
C ARG A 65 -8.81 6.49 2.66
N GLU A 66 -9.70 6.12 3.58
CA GLU A 66 -9.58 6.49 4.99
C GLU A 66 -8.42 5.75 5.66
N VAL A 67 -8.27 4.44 5.39
CA VAL A 67 -7.11 3.64 5.82
C VAL A 67 -5.82 4.27 5.32
N TRP A 68 -5.75 4.60 4.02
CA TRP A 68 -4.59 5.28 3.43
C TRP A 68 -4.31 6.62 4.12
N ARG A 69 -5.33 7.45 4.36
CA ARG A 69 -5.17 8.76 5.02
C ARG A 69 -4.66 8.65 6.45
N LYS A 70 -4.98 7.56 7.14
CA LYS A 70 -4.52 7.28 8.51
C LYS A 70 -3.12 6.66 8.55
N SER A 71 -2.56 6.30 7.39
CA SER A 71 -1.22 5.73 7.27
C SER A 71 -0.11 6.75 7.42
N LYS A 72 1.14 6.30 7.32
CA LYS A 72 2.32 7.18 7.33
C LYS A 72 2.66 7.76 5.97
N ALA A 73 1.84 7.54 4.94
CA ALA A 73 1.99 8.22 3.66
C ALA A 73 1.84 9.73 3.83
N ALA A 74 2.92 10.48 3.58
CA ALA A 74 2.91 11.94 3.56
C ALA A 74 2.37 12.51 2.23
N ALA A 75 2.35 11.68 1.18
CA ALA A 75 1.75 11.99 -0.11
C ALA A 75 0.73 10.92 -0.49
N SER A 76 -0.40 11.36 -1.05
CA SER A 76 -1.41 10.45 -1.60
C SER A 76 -1.15 10.22 -3.09
N PRO A 77 -1.11 8.96 -3.56
CA PRO A 77 -1.05 8.67 -5.00
C PRO A 77 -2.39 8.97 -5.70
N PHE A 78 -3.43 9.32 -4.94
CA PHE A 78 -4.75 9.74 -5.44
C PHE A 78 -4.96 11.25 -5.23
N ARG A 79 -5.65 11.92 -6.17
CA ARG A 79 -6.02 13.33 -6.06
C ARG A 79 -7.53 13.50 -5.96
N GLY A 80 -8.05 13.86 -4.78
CA GLY A 80 -9.50 14.01 -4.57
C GLY A 80 -10.24 12.71 -4.91
N ALA A 81 -11.23 12.77 -5.80
CA ALA A 81 -11.95 11.60 -6.31
C ALA A 81 -11.25 10.88 -7.49
N ILE A 82 -10.14 11.43 -7.99
CA ILE A 82 -9.41 10.89 -9.15
C ILE A 82 -8.46 9.78 -8.67
N GLY A 83 -8.46 8.65 -9.41
CA GLY A 83 -7.73 7.43 -9.08
C GLY A 83 -8.54 6.44 -8.25
N SER A 84 -8.11 5.18 -8.18
CA SER A 84 -8.72 4.16 -7.32
C SER A 84 -7.70 3.64 -6.31
N CYS A 85 -8.01 3.80 -5.04
CA CYS A 85 -7.26 3.24 -3.93
C CYS A 85 -7.27 1.73 -3.98
N ARG A 86 -8.41 1.12 -4.34
CA ARG A 86 -8.47 -0.32 -4.60
C ARG A 86 -7.48 -0.75 -5.69
N ALA A 87 -7.49 -0.10 -6.86
CA ALA A 87 -6.57 -0.46 -7.95
C ALA A 87 -5.09 -0.31 -7.55
N PHE A 88 -4.78 0.68 -6.72
CA PHE A 88 -3.43 0.92 -6.23
C PHE A 88 -3.00 -0.08 -5.17
N LEU A 89 -3.87 -0.43 -4.23
CA LEU A 89 -3.62 -1.52 -3.27
C LEU A 89 -3.42 -2.85 -4.00
N THR A 90 -4.16 -3.10 -5.09
CA THR A 90 -3.93 -4.25 -5.98
C THR A 90 -2.53 -4.20 -6.59
N LEU A 91 -2.12 -3.06 -7.16
CA LEU A 91 -0.77 -2.89 -7.68
C LEU A 91 0.30 -3.15 -6.60
N MET A 92 0.13 -2.63 -5.39
CA MET A 92 1.05 -2.87 -4.29
C MET A 92 1.17 -4.35 -3.94
N ARG A 93 0.04 -5.05 -3.84
CA ARG A 93 -0.03 -6.47 -3.51
C ARG A 93 0.60 -7.36 -4.59
N ASP A 94 0.37 -7.04 -5.86
CA ASP A 94 0.92 -7.81 -6.99
C ASP A 94 2.44 -7.62 -7.12
N ARG A 95 2.99 -6.51 -6.59
CA ARG A 95 4.43 -6.26 -6.55
C ARG A 95 5.14 -6.82 -5.30
N CYS A 96 4.41 -7.40 -4.35
CA CYS A 96 5.02 -8.07 -3.21
C CYS A 96 5.99 -9.16 -3.71
N PRO A 97 7.25 -9.23 -3.22
CA PRO A 97 8.28 -10.14 -3.75
C PRO A 97 7.89 -11.62 -3.78
N GLU A 98 7.04 -12.06 -2.85
CA GLU A 98 6.53 -13.43 -2.81
C GLU A 98 5.54 -13.75 -3.95
N SER A 99 4.85 -12.74 -4.48
CA SER A 99 3.91 -12.89 -5.61
C SER A 99 4.62 -13.23 -6.93
N ARG A 100 5.95 -13.11 -7.00
CA ARG A 100 6.77 -13.47 -8.19
C ARG A 100 7.15 -14.96 -8.25
N LYS A 101 6.67 -15.79 -7.29
CA LYS A 101 7.00 -17.22 -7.20
C LYS A 101 5.91 -18.18 -7.68
N ASP A 102 4.76 -17.70 -8.14
CA ASP A 102 3.77 -18.56 -8.81
C ASP A 102 3.97 -18.51 -10.34
N PRO A 103 4.37 -19.62 -10.99
CA PRO A 103 4.49 -19.73 -12.45
C PRO A 103 3.14 -19.78 -13.17
#